data_AF-A0A1H7CQV6-F1
#
_entry.id   AF-A0A1H7CQV6-F1
#
_cell.length_a   1.000
_cell.length_b   1.000
_cell.length_c   1.000
_cell.angle_alpha   90.00
_cell.angle_beta   90.00
_cell.angle_gamma   90.00
#
_symmetry.space_group_name_H-M   'P 1'
#
loop_
_entity.id
_entity.type
_entity.pdbx_description
1 polymer ?
#
loop_
_entity_poly.entity_id
_entity_poly.type
_entity_poly.pdbx_seq_one_letter_code
_entity_poly.pdbx_strand_id
1 'polypeptide(L)'
;MCPSTPAANATVFLGMITAAGRVAYVTPALPAEVAVNAAMEAGAPVEARYRLAGPCVTSSCGFWTGEHCGLGERLVASYAQTAGEPEVDLPRCAIRRTCRWFAEQGPAACAACAHVVTDAR
;
A
#
# COMPACT_ATOMS: atom_id res chain seq x y z
N MET A 1 -2.15 2.01 -10.74
CA MET A 1 -1.57 1.05 -9.79
C MET A 1 -2.33 1.06 -8.48
N CYS A 2 -2.59 -0.11 -7.91
CA CYS A 2 -3.18 -0.28 -6.58
C CYS A 2 -2.04 -0.58 -5.58
N PRO A 3 -1.91 0.19 -4.48
CA PRO A 3 -0.93 -0.09 -3.43
C PRO A 3 -1.37 -1.22 -2.48
N SER A 4 -2.44 -1.94 -2.80
CA SER A 4 -3.02 -3.01 -1.98
C SER A 4 -3.32 -4.26 -2.82
N THR A 5 -2.55 -4.47 -3.90
CA THR A 5 -2.65 -5.67 -4.71
C THR A 5 -2.10 -6.87 -3.92
N PRO A 6 -2.83 -7.99 -3.82
CA PRO A 6 -2.33 -9.22 -3.18
C PRO A 6 -1.05 -9.73 -3.83
N ALA A 7 -0.22 -10.47 -3.09
CA ALA A 7 1.07 -10.96 -3.57
C ALA A 7 0.97 -11.72 -4.89
N ALA A 8 -0.09 -12.51 -5.08
CA ALA A 8 -0.34 -13.28 -6.29
C ALA A 8 -0.40 -12.45 -7.59
N ASN A 9 -0.75 -11.16 -7.51
CA ASN A 9 -0.92 -10.26 -8.66
C ASN A 9 -0.03 -9.01 -8.58
N ALA A 10 0.83 -8.93 -7.57
CA ALA A 10 1.70 -7.78 -7.38
C ALA A 10 2.86 -7.80 -8.37
N THR A 11 3.26 -6.62 -8.83
CA THR A 11 4.41 -6.44 -9.75
C THR A 11 5.49 -5.54 -9.16
N VAL A 12 5.18 -4.82 -8.07
CA VAL A 12 6.08 -3.88 -7.42
C VAL A 12 6.16 -4.16 -5.92
N PHE A 13 7.39 -4.28 -5.42
CA PHE A 13 7.70 -4.20 -4.00
C PHE A 13 7.91 -2.73 -3.60
N LEU A 14 7.02 -2.20 -2.77
CA LEU A 14 7.04 -0.80 -2.32
C LEU A 14 7.91 -0.58 -1.08
N GLY A 15 7.94 -1.54 -0.16
CA GLY A 15 8.62 -1.35 1.11
C GLY A 15 8.29 -2.40 2.17
N MET A 16 9.10 -2.43 3.22
CA MET A 16 8.93 -3.36 4.34
C MET A 16 8.10 -2.73 5.44
N ILE A 17 7.23 -3.51 6.08
CA ILE A 17 6.53 -3.11 7.29
C ILE A 17 7.51 -3.28 8.46
N THR A 18 7.81 -2.18 9.14
CA THR A 18 8.69 -2.16 10.32
C THR A 18 7.94 -2.60 11.57
N ALA A 19 8.67 -2.98 12.62
CA ALA A 19 8.08 -3.29 13.93
C ALA A 19 7.27 -2.12 14.53
N ALA A 20 7.54 -0.89 14.10
CA ALA A 20 6.77 0.29 14.48
C ALA A 20 5.44 0.45 13.70
N GLY A 21 5.06 -0.52 12.87
CA GLY A 21 3.82 -0.47 12.07
C GLY A 21 3.87 0.54 10.93
N ARG A 22 5.07 0.93 10.49
CA ARG A 22 5.28 1.89 9.40
C ARG A 22 6.01 1.25 8.23
N VAL A 23 5.69 1.68 7.02
CA VAL A 23 6.34 1.24 5.79
C VAL A 23 7.69 1.94 5.60
N ALA A 24 8.76 1.17 5.58
CA ALA A 24 10.08 1.57 5.09
C ALA A 24 10.12 1.40 3.57
N TYR A 25 9.91 2.50 2.84
CA TYR A 25 9.83 2.50 1.38
C TYR A 25 11.18 2.18 0.72
N VAL A 26 11.14 1.35 -0.32
CA VAL A 26 12.29 1.03 -1.18
C VAL A 26 12.24 1.92 -2.42
N THR A 27 13.32 2.65 -2.68
CA THR A 27 13.46 3.55 -3.83
C THR A 27 14.85 3.41 -4.45
N PRO A 28 14.98 3.06 -5.75
CA PRO A 28 13.90 2.80 -6.71
C PRO A 28 13.09 1.54 -6.36
N ALA A 29 11.88 1.40 -6.93
CA ALA A 29 11.07 0.21 -6.72
C ALA A 29 11.79 -1.06 -7.20
N LEU A 30 11.56 -2.15 -6.49
CA LEU A 30 11.99 -3.49 -6.89
C LEU A 30 10.81 -4.31 -7.42
N PRO A 31 11.05 -5.36 -8.22
CA PRO A 31 10.03 -6.33 -8.58
C PRO A 31 9.42 -7.01 -7.34
N ALA A 32 8.13 -7.34 -7.39
CA ALA A 32 7.42 -7.96 -6.26
C ALA A 32 8.01 -9.32 -5.87
N GLU A 33 8.56 -10.05 -6.84
CA GLU A 33 9.16 -11.38 -6.68
C GLU A 33 10.29 -11.37 -5.64
N VAL A 34 11.03 -10.26 -5.52
CA VAL A 34 12.07 -10.08 -4.50
C VAL A 34 11.50 -10.23 -3.09
N ALA A 35 10.36 -9.58 -2.83
CA ALA A 35 9.70 -9.64 -1.53
C ALA A 35 9.01 -10.99 -1.29
N VAL A 36 8.37 -11.55 -2.33
CA VAL A 36 7.69 -12.85 -2.24
C VAL A 36 8.70 -13.95 -1.90
N ASN A 37 9.84 -14.02 -2.59
CA ASN A 37 10.87 -15.01 -2.33
C ASN A 37 11.43 -14.89 -0.91
N ALA A 38 11.72 -13.66 -0.45
CA ALA A 38 12.22 -13.42 0.90
C ALA A 38 11.21 -13.80 2.00
N ALA A 39 9.90 -13.62 1.77
CA ALA A 39 8.87 -14.07 2.72
C ALA A 39 8.76 -15.60 2.77
N MET A 40 8.83 -16.26 1.61
CA MET A 40 8.80 -17.72 1.51
C MET A 40 9.97 -18.37 2.27
N GLU A 41 11.18 -17.86 2.09
CA GLU A 41 12.37 -18.32 2.82
C GLU A 41 12.22 -18.17 4.33
N ALA A 42 11.53 -17.12 4.76
CA ALA A 42 11.34 -16.82 6.17
C ALA A 42 10.05 -17.42 6.78
N GLY A 43 9.27 -18.19 6.01
CA GLY A 43 8.05 -18.85 6.46
C GLY A 43 6.96 -17.91 6.99
N ALA A 44 6.86 -16.69 6.45
CA ALA A 44 5.92 -15.68 6.93
C ALA A 44 4.97 -15.20 5.82
N PRO A 45 3.72 -14.80 6.15
CA PRO A 45 2.82 -14.20 5.17
C PRO A 45 3.45 -12.95 4.53
N VAL A 46 3.43 -12.89 3.20
CA VAL A 46 4.09 -11.82 2.43
C VAL A 46 3.50 -10.46 2.79
N GLU A 47 2.17 -10.36 2.80
CA GLU A 47 1.42 -9.14 3.05
C GLU A 47 1.57 -8.63 4.50
N ALA A 48 1.93 -9.49 5.45
CA ALA A 48 2.21 -9.09 6.83
C ALA A 48 3.57 -8.40 6.98
N ARG A 49 4.51 -8.62 6.04
CA ARG A 49 5.86 -8.06 6.08
C ARG A 49 6.13 -7.00 5.03
N TYR A 50 5.39 -7.01 3.93
CA TYR A 50 5.73 -6.21 2.76
C TYR A 50 4.51 -5.46 2.22
N ARG A 51 4.73 -4.22 1.80
CA ARG A 51 3.80 -3.49 0.95
C ARG A 51 4.12 -3.77 -0.50
N LEU A 52 3.11 -4.25 -1.19
CA LEU A 52 3.16 -4.60 -2.59
C LEU A 52 2.18 -3.73 -3.38
N ALA A 53 2.43 -3.61 -4.67
CA ALA A 53 1.53 -2.94 -5.59
C ALA A 53 1.48 -3.63 -6.94
N GLY A 54 0.37 -3.43 -7.64
CA GLY A 54 0.18 -3.97 -8.98
C GLY A 54 -0.86 -3.18 -9.78
N PRO A 55 -1.32 -3.70 -10.92
CA PRO A 55 -2.43 -3.13 -11.67
C PRO A 55 -3.68 -2.95 -10.78
N CYS A 56 -4.39 -1.84 -10.96
CA CYS A 56 -5.69 -1.66 -10.30
C CYS A 56 -6.75 -2.30 -11.19
N VAL A 57 -7.46 -3.29 -10.67
CA VAL A 57 -8.47 -4.08 -11.42
C VAL A 57 -9.87 -3.46 -11.40
N THR A 58 -10.01 -2.26 -10.83
CA THR A 58 -11.26 -1.46 -10.76
C THR A 58 -12.50 -2.30 -10.46
N SER A 59 -13.40 -2.50 -11.41
CA SER A 59 -14.68 -3.20 -11.22
C SER A 59 -14.56 -4.67 -10.79
N SER A 60 -13.40 -5.30 -10.99
CA SER A 60 -13.12 -6.65 -10.46
C SER A 60 -12.60 -6.65 -9.01
N CYS A 61 -12.45 -5.48 -8.38
CA CYS A 61 -12.05 -5.34 -7.00
C CYS A 61 -13.27 -5.24 -6.10
N GLY A 62 -13.34 -6.05 -5.04
CA GLY A 62 -14.44 -6.01 -4.06
C GLY A 62 -14.55 -4.70 -3.26
N PHE A 63 -13.57 -3.80 -3.37
CA PHE A 63 -13.60 -2.46 -2.77
C PHE A 63 -13.97 -1.34 -3.74
N TRP A 64 -14.26 -1.67 -5.00
CA TRP A 64 -14.68 -0.68 -5.99
C TRP A 64 -16.13 -0.26 -5.75
N THR A 65 -16.39 1.04 -5.73
CA THR A 65 -17.74 1.59 -5.44
C THR A 65 -18.64 1.64 -6.66
N GLY A 66 -18.08 1.41 -7.85
CA GLY A 66 -18.71 1.70 -9.15
C GLY A 66 -17.94 2.80 -9.89
N GLU A 67 -17.46 3.80 -9.17
CA GLU A 67 -16.79 4.98 -9.74
C GLU A 67 -15.36 5.19 -9.23
N HIS A 68 -15.07 4.80 -7.99
CA HIS A 68 -13.78 5.04 -7.33
C HIS A 68 -13.36 3.91 -6.39
N CYS A 69 -12.15 4.01 -5.84
CA CYS A 69 -11.63 3.07 -4.87
C CYS A 69 -12.14 3.38 -3.46
N GLY A 70 -13.15 2.64 -3.00
CA GLY A 70 -13.70 2.78 -1.64
C GLY A 70 -12.73 2.40 -0.53
N LEU A 71 -11.72 1.55 -0.80
CA LEU A 71 -10.67 1.24 0.17
C LEU A 71 -9.75 2.45 0.42
N GLY A 72 -9.35 3.15 -0.64
CA GLY A 72 -8.50 4.34 -0.53
C GLY A 72 -9.22 5.48 0.21
N GLU A 73 -10.49 5.70 -0.11
CA GLU A 73 -11.36 6.65 0.58
C GLU A 73 -11.49 6.32 2.07
N ARG A 74 -11.88 5.09 2.42
CA ARG A 74 -12.04 4.65 3.80
C ARG A 74 -10.75 4.75 4.60
N LEU A 75 -9.61 4.43 3.97
CA LEU A 75 -8.30 4.55 4.60
C LEU A 75 -8.02 5.99 5.03
N VAL A 76 -8.24 6.95 4.14
CA VAL A 76 -8.01 8.37 4.45
C VAL A 76 -8.93 8.84 5.56
N ALA A 77 -10.22 8.49 5.51
CA ALA A 77 -11.18 8.84 6.54
C ALA A 77 -10.84 8.25 7.91
N SER A 78 -10.36 7.00 7.95
CA SER A 78 -9.94 6.32 9.19
C SER A 78 -8.67 6.94 9.76
N TYR A 79 -7.68 7.20 8.91
CA TYR A 79 -6.44 7.84 9.33
C TYR A 79 -6.67 9.24 9.88
N ALA A 80 -7.52 10.05 9.26
CA ALA A 80 -7.85 11.40 9.76
C ALA A 80 -8.51 11.42 11.15
N GLN A 81 -9.18 10.33 11.56
CA GLN A 81 -9.78 10.21 12.89
C GLN A 81 -8.76 9.80 13.97
N THR A 82 -7.61 9.28 13.57
CA THR A 82 -6.62 8.66 14.47
C THR A 82 -5.29 9.42 14.49
N ALA A 83 -4.93 10.05 13.39
CA ALA A 83 -3.77 10.91 13.27
C ALA A 83 -4.09 12.31 13.78
N GLY A 84 -3.16 12.90 14.54
CA GLY A 84 -3.21 14.30 14.95
C GLY A 84 -2.83 15.23 13.81
N GLU A 85 -1.74 15.98 13.98
CA GLU A 85 -1.26 16.90 12.94
C GLU A 85 -0.83 16.15 11.66
N PRO A 86 -1.09 16.73 10.47
CA PRO A 86 -0.75 16.11 9.20
C PRO A 86 0.76 15.97 9.03
N GLU A 87 1.17 14.81 8.54
CA GLU A 87 2.57 14.53 8.24
C GLU A 87 3.06 15.44 7.09
N VAL A 88 4.02 16.32 7.39
CA VAL A 88 4.51 17.34 6.45
C VAL A 88 5.28 16.72 5.28
N ASP A 89 6.04 15.65 5.55
CA ASP A 89 6.87 14.97 4.57
C ASP A 89 6.27 13.65 4.10
N LEU A 90 5.87 13.61 2.82
CA LEU A 90 5.33 12.40 2.22
C LEU A 90 6.45 11.40 1.86
N PRO A 91 6.21 10.08 2.02
CA PRO A 91 7.20 9.06 1.70
C PRO A 91 7.62 9.09 0.22
N ARG A 92 8.87 8.74 -0.11
CA ARG A 92 9.28 8.58 -1.51
C ARG A 92 8.67 7.28 -2.08
N CYS A 93 7.46 7.39 -2.63
CA CYS A 93 6.71 6.25 -3.16
C CYS A 93 6.89 6.12 -4.67
N ALA A 94 7.45 4.99 -5.12
CA ALA A 94 7.78 4.71 -6.51
C ALA A 94 6.56 4.73 -7.46
N ILE A 95 5.36 4.46 -6.95
CA ILE A 95 4.13 4.41 -7.76
C ILE A 95 3.28 5.67 -7.67
N ARG A 96 3.70 6.72 -6.93
CA ARG A 96 2.84 7.89 -6.65
C ARG A 96 2.15 8.43 -7.90
N ARG A 97 2.89 8.60 -8.99
CA ARG A 97 2.37 9.15 -10.26
C ARG A 97 1.30 8.29 -10.93
N THR A 98 1.25 6.99 -10.64
CA THR A 98 0.28 6.05 -11.21
C THR A 98 -0.65 5.45 -10.15
N CYS A 99 -0.54 5.87 -8.89
CA CYS A 99 -1.25 5.30 -7.76
C CYS A 99 -2.72 5.74 -7.76
N ARG A 100 -3.63 4.76 -7.72
CA ARG A 100 -5.07 4.96 -7.68
C ARG A 100 -5.50 5.75 -6.44
N TRP A 101 -4.99 5.39 -5.26
CA TRP A 101 -5.32 6.10 -4.02
C TRP A 101 -4.84 7.54 -4.04
N PHE A 102 -3.64 7.80 -4.55
CA PHE A 102 -3.14 9.18 -4.67
C PHE A 102 -3.91 9.99 -5.72
N ALA A 103 -4.24 9.38 -6.85
CA ALA A 103 -5.01 10.04 -7.90
C ALA A 103 -6.41 10.47 -7.43
N GLU A 104 -7.03 9.70 -6.53
CA GLU A 104 -8.40 9.97 -6.04
C GLU A 104 -8.44 10.78 -4.75
N GLN A 105 -7.47 10.58 -3.85
CA GLN A 105 -7.50 11.16 -2.49
C GLN A 105 -6.31 12.09 -2.20
N GLY A 106 -5.40 12.27 -3.16
CA GLY A 106 -4.26 13.17 -3.06
C GLY A 106 -3.23 12.79 -1.98
N PRO A 107 -2.49 13.77 -1.44
CA PRO A 107 -1.47 13.59 -0.42
C PRO A 107 -1.93 12.84 0.83
N ALA A 108 -3.19 13.00 1.24
CA ALA A 108 -3.74 12.35 2.43
C ALA A 108 -3.68 10.81 2.32
N ALA A 109 -3.88 10.26 1.12
CA ALA A 109 -3.69 8.83 0.90
C ALA A 109 -2.23 8.38 1.08
N CYS A 110 -1.24 9.23 0.76
CA CYS A 110 0.16 8.87 0.96
C CYS A 110 0.53 8.79 2.45
N ALA A 111 0.07 9.75 3.26
CA ALA A 111 0.28 9.73 4.71
C ALA A 111 -0.36 8.46 5.32
N ALA A 112 -1.63 8.20 5.03
CA ALA A 112 -2.32 7.03 5.54
C ALA A 112 -1.72 5.70 5.03
N CYS A 113 -1.33 5.63 3.75
CA CYS A 113 -0.76 4.42 3.14
C CYS A 113 0.54 3.96 3.83
N ALA A 114 1.30 4.87 4.43
CA ALA A 114 2.54 4.57 5.14
C ALA A 114 2.32 3.80 6.46
N HIS A 115 1.08 3.73 6.94
CA HIS A 115 0.67 3.06 8.18
C HIS A 115 -0.18 1.80 7.95
N VAL A 116 -0.41 1.42 6.68
CA VAL A 116 -1.19 0.22 6.37
C VAL A 116 -0.35 -1.01 6.66
N VAL A 117 -0.81 -1.80 7.63
CA VAL A 117 -0.33 -3.13 7.96
C VAL A 117 -1.45 -4.13 7.75
N THR A 118 -1.15 -5.28 7.15
CA THR A 118 -2.13 -6.35 6.91
C THR A 118 -1.86 -7.48 7.87
N ASP A 119 -2.78 -7.73 8.81
CA ASP A 119 -2.75 -8.95 9.62
C ASP A 119 -3.28 -10.10 8.76
N ALA A 120 -2.37 -10.93 8.26
CA ALA A 120 -2.71 -12.18 7.60
C ALA A 120 -2.73 -13.29 8.66
N ARG A 121 -3.76 -13.28 9.53
CA ARG A 121 -4.11 -14.44 10.35
C ARG A 121 -4.73 -15.54 9.51
#